data_AF-A0A2N2LC27-F1
#
_entry.id   AF-A0A2N2LC27-F1
#
_cell.length_a   1.000
_cell.length_b   1.000
_cell.length_c   1.000
_cell.angle_alpha   90.00
_cell.angle_beta   90.00
_cell.angle_gamma   90.00
#
_symmetry.space_group_name_H-M   'P 1'
#
loop_
_entity.id
_entity.type
_entity.pdbx_description
1 polymer ?
#
loop_
_entity_poly.entity_id
_entity_poly.type
_entity_poly.pdbx_seq_one_letter_code
_entity_poly.pdbx_strand_id
1 'polypeptide(L)'
;MIKDNKLLYALIVILPIATALLGGALIYGGFPQFKEFEPNSGSPSAMHIYLGAAIIIGVISLLYKYIQSRFYWFAAILLPLIFAISSRIFLGGEVKIYQYFVPMLVFGILSTIIVSKVFYFPVIQRFRTILFALLSALALTLFYRAFYIMIGVPIEPGFWINKYVNSLYLFIFIGFGMSFADLIIMREVMSHNVEQTDRDDEEEEEN
;
A
#
# COMPACT_ATOMS: atom_id res chain seq x y z
N MET A 1 15.78 -24.37 -11.13
CA MET A 1 16.58 -23.14 -10.95
C MET A 1 15.64 -21.93 -10.89
N ILE A 2 15.36 -21.37 -9.70
CA ILE A 2 14.33 -20.33 -9.43
C ILE A 2 14.98 -18.93 -9.53
N LYS A 3 15.31 -18.47 -10.73
CA LYS A 3 15.93 -17.14 -10.91
C LYS A 3 15.04 -16.13 -11.64
N ASP A 4 14.07 -16.59 -12.43
CA ASP A 4 13.28 -15.70 -13.31
C ASP A 4 11.99 -15.15 -12.68
N ASN A 5 11.50 -15.72 -11.56
CA ASN A 5 10.25 -15.27 -10.93
C ASN A 5 10.38 -14.04 -9.99
N LYS A 6 11.59 -13.49 -9.80
CA LYS A 6 11.80 -12.35 -8.88
C LYS A 6 11.22 -11.05 -9.43
N LEU A 7 11.23 -10.86 -10.75
CA LEU A 7 10.61 -9.71 -11.42
C LEU A 7 9.09 -9.76 -11.31
N LEU A 8 8.50 -10.97 -11.34
CA LEU A 8 7.07 -11.17 -11.20
C LEU A 8 6.56 -10.69 -9.83
N TYR A 9 7.31 -10.96 -8.76
CA TYR A 9 6.94 -10.49 -7.41
C TYR A 9 6.96 -8.96 -7.29
N ALA A 10 7.71 -8.24 -8.13
CA ALA A 10 7.64 -6.77 -8.15
C ALA A 10 6.25 -6.24 -8.51
N LEU A 11 5.41 -7.04 -9.19
CA LEU A 11 4.03 -6.68 -9.52
C LEU A 11 3.18 -6.40 -8.27
N ILE A 12 3.44 -7.05 -7.14
CA ILE A 12 2.70 -6.78 -5.89
C ILE A 12 2.99 -5.39 -5.32
N VAL A 13 4.07 -4.74 -5.78
CA VAL A 13 4.38 -3.35 -5.43
C VAL A 13 3.90 -2.41 -6.52
N ILE A 14 4.20 -2.74 -7.79
CA ILE A 14 3.94 -1.86 -8.94
C ILE A 14 2.45 -1.67 -9.19
N LEU A 15 1.65 -2.75 -9.17
CA LEU A 15 0.23 -2.68 -9.50
C LEU A 15 -0.59 -1.89 -8.47
N PRO A 16 -0.39 -2.05 -7.15
CA PRO A 16 -0.99 -1.17 -6.15
C PRO A 16 -0.65 0.31 -6.35
N ILE A 17 0.60 0.62 -6.70
CA ILE A 17 1.01 2.00 -6.97
C ILE A 17 0.28 2.54 -8.20
N ALA A 18 0.31 1.79 -9.31
CA ALA A 18 -0.34 2.21 -10.56
C ALA A 18 -1.85 2.43 -10.36
N THR A 19 -2.54 1.48 -9.71
CA THR A 19 -3.97 1.57 -9.44
C THR A 19 -4.31 2.70 -8.46
N ALA A 20 -3.50 2.93 -7.41
CA ALA A 20 -3.68 4.06 -6.50
C ALA A 20 -3.56 5.40 -7.22
N LEU A 21 -2.56 5.55 -8.09
CA LEU A 21 -2.34 6.78 -8.84
C LEU A 21 -3.45 7.04 -9.87
N LEU A 22 -3.90 5.99 -10.57
CA LEU A 22 -5.03 6.08 -11.48
C LEU A 22 -6.33 6.42 -10.74
N GLY A 23 -6.59 5.75 -9.62
CA GLY A 23 -7.75 6.03 -8.77
C GLY A 23 -7.75 7.46 -8.24
N GLY A 24 -6.59 7.94 -7.76
CA GLY A 24 -6.40 9.32 -7.33
C GLY A 24 -6.67 10.31 -8.46
N ALA A 25 -6.09 10.10 -9.65
CA ALA A 25 -6.35 10.97 -10.80
C ALA A 25 -7.84 11.00 -11.19
N LEU A 26 -8.56 9.88 -11.12
CA LEU A 26 -9.99 9.83 -11.41
C LEU A 26 -10.83 10.60 -10.37
N ILE A 27 -10.52 10.46 -9.09
CA ILE A 27 -11.28 11.10 -8.00
C ILE A 27 -11.07 12.61 -7.98
N TYR A 28 -9.83 13.07 -8.23
CA TYR A 28 -9.48 14.49 -8.18
C TYR A 28 -9.68 15.21 -9.53
N GLY A 29 -10.21 14.54 -10.56
CA GLY A 29 -10.50 15.16 -11.86
C GLY A 29 -9.29 15.35 -12.77
N GLY A 30 -8.18 14.68 -12.49
CA GLY A 30 -6.96 14.69 -13.28
C GLY A 30 -5.67 14.64 -12.45
N PHE A 31 -4.55 14.35 -13.10
CA PHE A 31 -3.22 14.42 -12.48
C PHE A 31 -2.80 15.82 -12.00
N PRO A 32 -3.15 16.94 -12.68
CA PRO A 32 -2.77 18.27 -12.22
C PRO A 32 -3.33 18.58 -10.83
N GLN A 33 -4.63 18.38 -10.63
CA GLN A 33 -5.33 18.62 -9.36
C GLN A 33 -4.89 17.63 -8.28
N PHE A 34 -4.59 16.39 -8.65
CA PHE A 34 -4.09 15.38 -7.72
C PHE A 34 -2.68 15.67 -7.18
N LYS A 35 -1.85 16.31 -8.01
CA LYS A 35 -0.50 16.75 -7.65
C LYS A 35 -0.49 18.04 -6.86
N GLU A 36 -1.52 18.87 -7.03
CA GLU A 36 -1.58 20.21 -6.48
C GLU A 36 -1.36 20.17 -4.97
N PHE A 37 -0.41 20.98 -4.55
CA PHE A 37 -0.05 21.13 -3.15
C PHE A 37 -0.95 22.21 -2.56
N GLU A 38 -1.61 21.92 -1.44
CA GLU A 38 -2.39 22.93 -0.71
C GLU A 38 -1.43 23.81 0.10
N PRO A 39 -1.05 25.01 -0.38
CA PRO A 39 0.13 25.74 0.11
C PRO A 39 0.00 26.22 1.56
N ASN A 40 -1.23 26.31 2.06
CA ASN A 40 -1.55 26.81 3.40
C ASN A 40 -1.92 25.70 4.40
N SER A 41 -1.86 24.44 3.98
CA SER A 41 -2.29 23.30 4.81
C SER A 41 -1.15 22.69 5.64
N GLY A 42 0.12 22.97 5.28
CA GLY A 42 1.27 22.24 5.80
C GLY A 42 1.23 20.73 5.51
N SER A 43 0.32 20.27 4.64
CA SER A 43 0.05 18.85 4.35
C SER A 43 0.62 18.46 2.98
N PRO A 44 1.27 17.29 2.85
CA PRO A 44 1.67 16.75 1.55
C PRO A 44 0.47 16.67 0.61
N SER A 45 0.72 16.82 -0.71
CA SER A 45 -0.36 16.66 -1.69
C SER A 45 -0.97 15.26 -1.65
N ALA A 46 -2.22 15.14 -2.09
CA ALA A 46 -2.94 13.87 -2.08
C ALA A 46 -2.14 12.77 -2.82
N MET A 47 -1.48 13.11 -3.93
CA MET A 47 -0.62 12.18 -4.66
C MET A 47 0.52 11.61 -3.81
N HIS A 48 1.19 12.45 -3.01
CA HIS A 48 2.27 11.98 -2.14
C HIS A 48 1.76 10.95 -1.13
N ILE A 49 0.60 11.21 -0.51
CA ILE A 49 0.02 10.32 0.49
C ILE A 49 -0.44 9.01 -0.16
N TYR A 50 -1.09 9.08 -1.34
CA TYR A 50 -1.53 7.91 -2.09
C TYR A 50 -0.34 7.03 -2.48
N LEU A 51 0.73 7.64 -2.98
CA LEU A 51 1.96 6.95 -3.33
C LEU A 51 2.61 6.31 -2.10
N GLY A 52 2.73 7.06 -1.00
CA GLY A 52 3.29 6.57 0.26
C GLY A 52 2.51 5.36 0.82
N ALA A 53 1.18 5.45 0.84
CA ALA A 53 0.33 4.35 1.29
C ALA A 53 0.46 3.12 0.39
N ALA A 54 0.42 3.29 -0.93
CA ALA A 54 0.56 2.20 -1.89
C ALA A 54 1.93 1.50 -1.80
N ILE A 55 3.02 2.27 -1.64
CA ILE A 55 4.37 1.72 -1.43
C ILE A 55 4.44 0.94 -0.12
N ILE A 56 3.95 1.50 0.98
CA ILE A 56 3.94 0.82 2.29
C ILE A 56 3.23 -0.52 2.17
N ILE A 57 2.01 -0.52 1.65
CA ILE A 57 1.20 -1.74 1.52
C ILE A 57 1.86 -2.73 0.56
N GLY A 58 2.29 -2.30 -0.62
CA GLY A 58 2.92 -3.17 -1.60
C GLY A 58 4.19 -3.83 -1.08
N VAL A 59 5.08 -3.07 -0.43
CA VAL A 59 6.33 -3.59 0.13
C VAL A 59 6.07 -4.52 1.31
N ILE A 60 5.12 -4.18 2.20
CA ILE A 60 4.72 -5.09 3.28
C ILE A 60 4.17 -6.40 2.70
N SER A 61 3.29 -6.33 1.70
CA SER A 61 2.73 -7.50 1.03
C SER A 61 3.81 -8.37 0.38
N LEU A 62 4.78 -7.75 -0.31
CA LEU A 62 5.95 -8.42 -0.89
C LEU A 62 6.74 -9.18 0.19
N LEU A 63 7.14 -8.48 1.26
CA LEU A 63 8.00 -9.02 2.29
C LEU A 63 7.30 -10.09 3.13
N TYR A 64 6.02 -9.90 3.43
CA TYR A 64 5.23 -10.81 4.24
C TYR A 64 4.85 -12.08 3.47
N LYS A 65 4.28 -11.97 2.27
CA LYS A 65 3.67 -13.11 1.57
C LYS A 65 4.65 -13.85 0.66
N TYR A 66 5.44 -13.13 -0.14
CA TYR A 66 6.24 -13.73 -1.22
C TYR A 66 7.69 -13.99 -0.79
N ILE A 67 8.30 -13.04 -0.07
CA ILE A 67 9.66 -13.23 0.47
C ILE A 67 9.61 -13.99 1.80
N GLN A 68 8.46 -13.96 2.51
CA GLN A 68 8.25 -14.61 3.81
C GLN A 68 9.30 -14.22 4.86
N SER A 69 9.79 -12.98 4.79
CA SER A 69 10.85 -12.50 5.68
C SER A 69 10.28 -11.75 6.87
N ARG A 70 10.83 -11.99 8.07
CA ARG A 70 10.53 -11.19 9.27
C ARG A 70 10.88 -9.70 9.11
N PHE A 71 11.62 -9.33 8.05
CA PHE A 71 11.95 -7.95 7.73
C PHE A 71 10.76 -7.07 7.33
N TYR A 72 9.55 -7.62 7.14
CA TYR A 72 8.36 -6.79 6.88
C TYR A 72 8.07 -5.78 8.02
N TRP A 73 8.40 -6.12 9.28
CA TRP A 73 8.30 -5.18 10.41
C TRP A 73 9.32 -4.04 10.31
N PHE A 74 10.51 -4.30 9.78
CA PHE A 74 11.49 -3.25 9.54
C PHE A 74 11.01 -2.29 8.45
N ALA A 75 10.38 -2.80 7.39
CA ALA A 75 9.75 -1.95 6.37
C ALA A 75 8.62 -1.07 6.95
N ALA A 76 7.86 -1.58 7.92
CA ALA A 76 6.83 -0.82 8.62
C ALA A 76 7.37 0.37 9.43
N ILE A 77 8.67 0.41 9.72
CA ILE A 77 9.34 1.52 10.41
C ILE A 77 10.13 2.40 9.42
N LEU A 78 10.88 1.75 8.54
CA LEU A 78 11.80 2.39 7.61
C LEU A 78 11.06 3.16 6.51
N LEU A 79 9.94 2.64 5.99
CA LEU A 79 9.17 3.35 4.96
C LEU A 79 8.49 4.62 5.50
N PRO A 80 7.85 4.62 6.69
CA PRO A 80 7.42 5.86 7.32
C PRO A 80 8.53 6.88 7.54
N LEU A 81 9.73 6.44 7.90
CA LEU A 81 10.89 7.33 8.05
C LEU A 81 11.28 7.97 6.72
N ILE A 82 11.41 7.18 5.65
CA ILE A 82 11.68 7.69 4.31
C ILE A 82 10.61 8.68 3.89
N PHE A 83 9.34 8.37 4.13
CA PHE A 83 8.22 9.24 3.83
C PHE A 83 8.26 10.57 4.60
N ALA A 84 8.62 10.53 5.88
CA ALA A 84 8.75 11.74 6.69
C ALA A 84 9.90 12.63 6.23
N ILE A 85 11.05 12.02 5.87
CA ILE A 85 12.20 12.75 5.32
C ILE A 85 11.84 13.37 3.96
N SER A 86 11.25 12.59 3.05
CA SER A 86 10.88 13.11 1.72
C SER A 86 9.86 14.24 1.84
N SER A 87 8.82 14.07 2.65
CA SER A 87 7.80 15.10 2.90
C SER A 87 8.44 16.38 3.45
N ARG A 88 9.38 16.26 4.39
CA ARG A 88 10.10 17.43 4.93
C ARG A 88 10.90 18.17 3.85
N ILE A 89 11.57 17.45 2.95
CA ILE A 89 12.34 18.03 1.84
C ILE A 89 11.41 18.76 0.87
N PHE A 90 10.28 18.15 0.51
CA PHE A 90 9.31 18.74 -0.40
C PHE A 90 8.60 19.98 0.18
N LEU A 91 8.41 20.01 1.51
CA LEU A 91 7.68 21.06 2.21
C LEU A 91 8.59 22.17 2.77
N GLY A 92 9.83 22.28 2.29
CA GLY A 92 10.75 23.35 2.69
C GLY A 92 11.16 23.32 4.18
N GLY A 93 10.89 22.23 4.90
CA GLY A 93 11.30 22.06 6.29
C GLY A 93 10.46 22.79 7.35
N GLU A 94 9.31 23.38 6.98
CA GLU A 94 8.44 24.12 7.92
C GLU A 94 7.86 23.22 9.02
N VAL A 95 7.56 21.97 8.67
CA VAL A 95 7.02 20.97 9.59
C VAL A 95 8.14 20.06 10.10
N LYS A 96 8.17 19.83 11.41
CA LYS A 96 9.18 19.01 12.09
C LYS A 96 9.00 17.55 11.69
N ILE A 97 10.12 16.84 11.49
CA ILE A 97 10.12 15.45 11.00
C ILE A 97 9.26 14.50 11.84
N TYR A 98 9.21 14.69 13.17
CA TYR A 98 8.43 13.83 14.05
C TYR A 98 6.92 13.99 13.84
N GLN A 99 6.45 15.15 13.35
CA GLN A 99 5.03 15.41 13.10
C GLN A 99 4.52 14.56 11.93
N TYR A 100 5.39 14.20 10.96
CA TYR A 100 5.07 13.20 9.93
C TYR A 100 5.37 11.78 10.39
N PHE A 101 6.53 11.59 11.02
CA PHE A 101 7.04 10.26 11.31
C PHE A 101 6.13 9.50 12.28
N VAL A 102 5.66 10.12 13.37
CA VAL A 102 4.86 9.40 14.38
C VAL A 102 3.51 8.94 13.82
N PRO A 103 2.69 9.79 13.18
CA PRO A 103 1.45 9.33 12.55
C PRO A 103 1.70 8.27 11.48
N MET A 104 2.73 8.46 10.65
CA MET A 104 3.02 7.53 9.56
C MET A 104 3.56 6.18 10.06
N LEU A 105 4.29 6.18 11.18
CA LEU A 105 4.74 4.97 11.86
C LEU A 105 3.56 4.16 12.38
N VAL A 106 2.61 4.81 13.05
CA VAL A 106 1.36 4.16 13.50
C VAL A 106 0.61 3.59 12.31
N PHE A 107 0.48 4.37 11.23
CA PHE A 107 -0.15 3.90 10.00
C PHE A 107 0.58 2.69 9.39
N GLY A 108 1.92 2.68 9.36
CA GLY A 108 2.72 1.56 8.86
C GLY A 108 2.55 0.28 9.69
N ILE A 109 2.49 0.40 11.02
CA ILE A 109 2.22 -0.71 11.94
C ILE A 109 0.81 -1.25 11.72
N LEU A 110 -0.20 -0.38 11.68
CA LEU A 110 -1.59 -0.78 11.43
C LEU A 110 -1.73 -1.45 10.05
N SER A 111 -1.11 -0.89 9.02
CA SER A 111 -1.10 -1.45 7.68
C SER A 111 -0.48 -2.85 7.65
N THR A 112 0.60 -3.06 8.43
CA THR A 112 1.22 -4.38 8.57
C THR A 112 0.26 -5.41 9.17
N ILE A 113 -0.45 -5.03 10.24
CA ILE A 113 -1.44 -5.89 10.89
C ILE A 113 -2.59 -6.18 9.92
N ILE A 114 -3.13 -5.16 9.25
CA ILE A 114 -4.25 -5.30 8.31
C ILE A 114 -3.86 -6.19 7.13
N VAL A 115 -2.70 -5.98 6.50
CA VAL A 115 -2.23 -6.81 5.39
C VAL A 115 -2.05 -8.27 5.82
N SER A 116 -1.36 -8.50 6.94
CA SER A 116 -1.03 -9.85 7.40
C SER A 116 -2.23 -10.63 7.96
N LYS A 117 -3.15 -9.96 8.66
CA LYS A 117 -4.26 -10.58 9.38
C LYS A 117 -5.62 -10.44 8.71
N VAL A 118 -5.76 -9.59 7.70
CA VAL A 118 -7.02 -9.38 6.99
C VAL A 118 -6.88 -9.76 5.53
N PHE A 119 -5.93 -9.15 4.81
CA PHE A 119 -5.82 -9.36 3.36
C PHE A 119 -5.34 -10.78 3.03
N TYR A 120 -4.31 -11.28 3.71
CA TYR A 120 -3.75 -12.61 3.46
C TYR A 120 -4.28 -13.71 4.40
N PHE A 121 -5.36 -13.45 5.15
CA PHE A 121 -5.90 -14.45 6.06
C PHE A 121 -6.76 -15.47 5.32
N PRO A 122 -6.53 -16.80 5.49
CA PRO A 122 -7.17 -17.82 4.67
C PRO A 122 -8.69 -17.92 4.87
N VAL A 123 -9.21 -17.56 6.04
CA VAL A 123 -10.64 -17.70 6.36
C VAL A 123 -11.49 -16.62 5.67
N ILE A 124 -10.92 -15.44 5.40
CA ILE A 124 -11.69 -14.25 4.97
C ILE A 124 -11.48 -13.93 3.48
N GLN A 125 -11.03 -14.91 2.68
CA GLN A 125 -10.66 -14.69 1.27
C GLN A 125 -11.74 -13.97 0.44
N ARG A 126 -13.03 -14.30 0.65
CA ARG A 126 -14.14 -13.68 -0.10
C ARG A 126 -14.34 -12.19 0.20
N PHE A 127 -14.06 -11.76 1.43
CA PHE A 127 -14.28 -10.38 1.87
C PHE A 127 -12.96 -9.62 2.07
N ARG A 128 -11.81 -10.22 1.74
CA ARG A 128 -10.48 -9.70 2.04
C ARG A 128 -10.30 -8.26 1.55
N THR A 129 -10.70 -7.97 0.32
CA THR A 129 -10.54 -6.66 -0.31
C THR A 129 -11.45 -5.60 0.33
N ILE A 130 -12.69 -5.98 0.67
CA ILE A 130 -13.65 -5.07 1.29
C ILE A 130 -13.19 -4.71 2.71
N LEU A 131 -12.87 -5.72 3.54
CA LEU A 131 -12.41 -5.48 4.91
C LEU A 131 -11.06 -4.75 4.94
N PHE A 132 -10.14 -5.12 4.04
CA PHE A 132 -8.88 -4.42 3.87
C PHE A 132 -9.12 -2.93 3.59
N ALA A 133 -10.01 -2.61 2.64
CA ALA A 133 -10.30 -1.24 2.28
C ALA A 133 -10.92 -0.46 3.45
N LEU A 134 -11.92 -1.03 4.13
CA LEU A 134 -12.59 -0.39 5.26
C LEU A 134 -11.64 -0.11 6.43
N LEU A 135 -10.81 -1.10 6.81
CA LEU A 135 -9.88 -0.97 7.94
C LEU A 135 -8.70 -0.06 7.60
N SER A 136 -8.16 -0.16 6.39
CA SER A 136 -7.05 0.71 5.96
C SER A 136 -7.54 2.16 5.82
N ALA A 137 -8.76 2.37 5.33
CA ALA A 137 -9.37 3.70 5.26
C ALA A 137 -9.53 4.34 6.64
N LEU A 138 -9.97 3.54 7.62
CA LEU A 138 -10.03 3.97 9.01
C LEU A 138 -8.64 4.36 9.53
N ALA A 139 -7.64 3.49 9.31
CA ALA A 139 -6.27 3.74 9.74
C ALA A 139 -5.68 5.03 9.12
N LEU A 140 -5.91 5.27 7.83
CA LEU A 140 -5.43 6.47 7.16
C LEU A 140 -6.19 7.73 7.60
N THR A 141 -7.49 7.61 7.91
CA THR A 141 -8.28 8.71 8.47
C THR A 141 -7.76 9.11 9.85
N LEU A 142 -7.41 8.12 10.69
CA LEU A 142 -6.77 8.35 11.97
C LEU A 142 -5.38 8.98 11.80
N PHE A 143 -4.62 8.57 10.78
CA PHE A 143 -3.38 9.23 10.39
C PHE A 143 -3.60 10.71 10.09
N TYR A 144 -4.57 11.06 9.24
CA TYR A 144 -4.88 12.47 8.93
C TYR A 144 -5.24 13.25 10.19
N ARG A 145 -6.06 12.67 11.07
CA ARG A 145 -6.47 13.30 12.33
C ARG A 145 -5.25 13.56 13.24
N ALA A 146 -4.41 12.56 13.43
CA ALA A 146 -3.21 12.67 14.25
C ALA A 146 -2.24 13.70 13.67
N PHE A 147 -2.04 13.68 12.35
CA PHE A 147 -1.21 14.63 11.64
C PHE A 147 -1.71 16.07 11.83
N TYR A 148 -3.00 16.34 11.56
CA TYR A 148 -3.62 17.67 11.70
C TYR A 148 -3.50 18.21 13.13
N ILE A 149 -3.67 17.35 14.15
CA ILE A 149 -3.44 17.73 15.55
C ILE A 149 -1.99 18.14 15.77
N MET A 150 -1.04 17.36 15.25
CA MET A 150 0.39 17.64 15.45
C MET A 150 0.85 18.93 14.79
N ILE A 151 0.26 19.31 13.64
CA ILE A 151 0.57 20.56 12.94
C ILE A 151 -0.32 21.74 13.35
N GLY A 152 -1.28 21.52 14.25
CA GLY A 152 -2.17 22.58 14.75
C GLY A 152 -3.21 23.08 13.76
N VAL A 153 -3.53 22.30 12.71
CA VAL A 153 -4.53 22.67 11.71
C VAL A 153 -5.94 22.39 12.26
N PRO A 154 -6.87 23.37 12.20
CA PRO A 154 -8.23 23.20 12.67
C PRO A 154 -8.96 22.14 11.85
N ILE A 155 -9.95 21.50 12.48
CA ILE A 155 -10.70 20.41 11.85
C ILE A 155 -12.03 20.94 11.40
N GLU A 156 -12.22 20.92 10.10
CA GLU A 156 -13.41 21.41 9.45
C GLU A 156 -14.61 20.46 9.67
N PRO A 157 -15.84 20.99 9.63
CA PRO A 157 -17.05 20.18 9.58
C PRO A 157 -16.98 19.19 8.42
N GLY A 158 -17.29 17.92 8.69
CA GLY A 158 -17.24 16.85 7.67
C GLY A 158 -15.86 16.21 7.47
N PHE A 159 -14.81 16.64 8.18
CA PHE A 159 -13.46 16.07 8.08
C PHE A 159 -13.44 14.53 8.09
N TRP A 160 -14.10 13.92 9.08
CA TRP A 160 -14.09 12.47 9.26
C TRP A 160 -14.65 11.74 8.05
N ILE A 161 -15.81 12.17 7.56
CA ILE A 161 -16.50 11.54 6.44
C ILE A 161 -15.68 11.77 5.15
N ASN A 162 -15.26 13.00 4.90
CA ASN A 162 -14.52 13.36 3.69
C ASN A 162 -13.18 12.61 3.60
N LYS A 163 -12.39 12.61 4.68
CA LYS A 163 -11.11 11.89 4.72
C LYS A 163 -11.30 10.37 4.70
N TYR A 164 -12.34 9.84 5.34
CA TYR A 164 -12.66 8.42 5.29
C TYR A 164 -13.06 7.95 3.90
N VAL A 165 -13.98 8.65 3.24
CA VAL A 165 -14.44 8.30 1.90
C VAL A 165 -13.30 8.38 0.88
N ASN A 166 -12.47 9.42 0.93
CA ASN A 166 -11.29 9.53 0.07
C ASN A 166 -10.29 8.40 0.33
N SER A 167 -10.02 8.09 1.60
CA SER A 167 -9.15 6.96 1.97
C SER A 167 -9.74 5.62 1.54
N LEU A 168 -11.06 5.46 1.63
CA LEU A 168 -11.77 4.26 1.21
C LEU A 168 -11.59 4.02 -0.27
N TYR A 169 -11.79 5.03 -1.11
CA TYR A 169 -11.54 4.90 -2.54
C TYR A 169 -10.08 4.53 -2.83
N LEU A 170 -9.11 5.19 -2.18
CA LEU A 170 -7.70 4.82 -2.31
C LEU A 170 -7.46 3.33 -2.02
N PHE A 171 -7.95 2.81 -0.90
CA PHE A 171 -7.68 1.42 -0.54
C PHE A 171 -8.51 0.41 -1.32
N ILE A 172 -9.64 0.80 -1.90
CA ILE A 172 -10.32 0.00 -2.92
C ILE A 172 -9.37 -0.21 -4.10
N PHE A 173 -8.81 0.86 -4.67
CA PHE A 173 -7.87 0.76 -5.78
C PHE A 173 -6.62 -0.04 -5.44
N ILE A 174 -5.99 0.23 -4.30
CA ILE A 174 -4.83 -0.54 -3.81
C ILE A 174 -5.19 -2.03 -3.65
N GLY A 175 -6.32 -2.32 -3.02
CA GLY A 175 -6.79 -3.68 -2.79
C GLY A 175 -7.06 -4.44 -4.09
N PHE A 176 -7.61 -3.77 -5.09
CA PHE A 176 -7.76 -4.30 -6.45
C PHE A 176 -6.40 -4.57 -7.10
N GLY A 177 -5.47 -3.60 -7.06
CA GLY A 177 -4.12 -3.77 -7.60
C GLY A 177 -3.38 -4.94 -6.97
N MET A 178 -3.47 -5.09 -5.65
CA MET A 178 -2.90 -6.24 -4.94
C MET A 178 -3.56 -7.56 -5.33
N SER A 179 -4.90 -7.59 -5.41
CA SER A 179 -5.63 -8.82 -5.77
C SER A 179 -5.31 -9.28 -7.19
N PHE A 180 -5.16 -8.32 -8.11
CA PHE A 180 -4.81 -8.62 -9.50
C PHE A 180 -3.36 -9.11 -9.63
N ALA A 181 -2.42 -8.45 -8.93
CA ALA A 181 -1.04 -8.92 -8.85
C ALA A 181 -0.94 -10.34 -8.28
N ASP A 182 -1.66 -10.61 -7.19
CA ASP A 182 -1.72 -11.92 -6.54
C ASP A 182 -2.23 -13.01 -7.49
N LEU A 183 -3.26 -12.71 -8.29
CA LEU A 183 -3.79 -13.62 -9.30
C LEU A 183 -2.78 -13.93 -10.40
N ILE A 184 -2.10 -12.91 -10.95
CA ILE A 184 -1.07 -13.08 -11.97
C ILE A 184 0.07 -13.96 -11.43
N ILE A 185 0.54 -13.65 -10.22
CA ILE A 185 1.64 -14.40 -9.60
C ILE A 185 1.25 -15.85 -9.34
N MET A 186 0.06 -16.10 -8.80
CA MET A 186 -0.40 -17.46 -8.53
C MET A 186 -0.60 -18.27 -9.81
N ARG A 187 -1.11 -17.66 -10.88
CA ARG A 187 -1.29 -18.33 -12.17
C ARG A 187 0.04 -18.82 -12.75
N GLU A 188 1.05 -17.96 -12.74
CA GLU A 188 2.38 -18.29 -13.27
C GLU A 188 3.08 -19.39 -12.44
N VAL A 189 2.93 -19.34 -11.11
CA VAL A 189 3.48 -20.39 -10.24
C VAL A 189 2.80 -21.73 -10.51
N MET A 190 1.49 -21.74 -10.77
CA MET A 190 0.77 -22.98 -11.10
C MET A 190 1.15 -23.54 -12.47
N SER A 191 1.27 -22.70 -13.52
CA SER A 191 1.65 -23.18 -14.86
C SER A 191 3.03 -23.82 -14.87
N HIS A 192 4.00 -23.22 -14.17
CA HIS A 192 5.34 -23.79 -14.07
C HIS A 192 5.39 -25.12 -13.30
N ASN A 193 4.57 -25.28 -12.26
CA ASN A 193 4.53 -26.53 -11.52
C ASN A 193 3.96 -27.67 -12.37
N VAL A 194 2.94 -27.39 -13.20
CA VAL A 194 2.37 -28.38 -14.13
C VAL A 194 3.39 -28.78 -15.20
N GLU A 195 4.06 -27.81 -15.83
CA GLU A 195 5.10 -28.11 -16.84
C GLU A 195 6.32 -28.87 -16.26
N GLN A 196 6.63 -28.71 -14.98
CA GLN A 196 7.69 -29.47 -14.33
C GLN A 196 7.25 -30.90 -14.03
N THR A 197 6.03 -31.10 -13.54
CA THR A 197 5.50 -32.45 -13.32
C THR A 197 5.41 -33.24 -14.62
N ASP A 198 4.91 -32.61 -15.71
CA ASP A 198 4.80 -33.29 -17.01
C ASP A 198 6.18 -33.67 -17.58
N ARG A 199 7.23 -32.87 -17.34
CA ARG A 199 8.61 -33.20 -17.77
C ARG A 199 9.27 -34.27 -16.91
N ASP A 200 9.07 -34.21 -15.60
CA ASP A 200 9.62 -35.21 -14.68
C ASP A 200 8.98 -36.59 -14.94
N ASP A 201 7.67 -36.63 -15.28
CA ASP A 201 6.96 -37.85 -15.65
C ASP A 201 7.44 -38.42 -17.02
N GLU A 202 7.74 -37.57 -18.01
CA GLU A 202 8.30 -37.98 -19.31
C GLU A 202 9.74 -38.55 -19.18
N GLU A 203 10.56 -38.02 -18.28
CA GLU A 203 11.93 -38.52 -18.02
C GLU A 203 11.95 -39.84 -17.22
N GLU A 204 10.90 -40.16 -16.45
CA GLU A 204 10.74 -41.45 -15.76
C GLU A 204 10.23 -42.57 -16.68
N GLU A 205 9.48 -42.26 -17.74
CA GLU A 205 9.00 -43.27 -18.72
C GLU A 205 10.07 -43.68 -19.75
N GLU A 206 11.13 -42.89 -19.96
CA GLU A 206 12.23 -43.20 -20.88
C GLU A 206 13.40 -44.00 -20.27
N ASN A 207 13.37 -44.31 -18.96
CA ASN A 207 14.40 -45.09 -18.24
C ASN A 207 13.94 -46.50 -17.84
#